data_AF-A0A7C8LZL0-F1
#
_entry.id   AF-A0A7C8LZL0-F1
#
_cell.length_a   1.000
_cell.length_b   1.000
_cell.length_c   1.000
_cell.angle_alpha   90.00
_cell.angle_beta   90.00
_cell.angle_gamma   90.00
#
_symmetry.space_group_name_H-M   'P 1'
#
loop_
_entity.id
_entity.type
_entity.pdbx_description
1 polymer ?
#
loop_
_entity_poly.entity_id
_entity_poly.type
_entity_poly.pdbx_seq_one_letter_code
_entity_poly.pdbx_strand_id
1 'polypeptide(L)'
;MVKKKDQKSLFLLQNDGTRSYLSPMPKYLKLHATEFNYLFEEIHKCSLEDTETQDYNYYHSLGNNLRKFLECYLYFKFPSNDDWKSKFNRFFPEEKIEKALVFRLVNEFSHTEDQFDRARNPISIPEMKTAAEYVLQKIADADEPQYNSLLQSIGVKPAA
;
A
#
# COMPACT_ATOMS: atom_id res chain seq x y z
N MET A 1 -30.30 -18.37 -26.86
CA MET A 1 -30.47 -16.93 -26.53
C MET A 1 -29.25 -16.47 -25.75
N VAL A 2 -28.40 -15.63 -26.32
CA VAL A 2 -27.25 -15.04 -25.60
C VAL A 2 -27.81 -13.99 -24.66
N LYS A 3 -27.68 -14.18 -23.34
CA LYS A 3 -28.05 -13.14 -22.36
C LYS A 3 -27.22 -11.90 -22.66
N LYS A 4 -27.86 -10.78 -23.06
CA LYS A 4 -27.20 -9.48 -23.10
C LYS A 4 -26.64 -9.21 -21.70
N LYS A 5 -25.33 -9.03 -21.60
CA LYS A 5 -24.66 -8.68 -20.35
C LYS A 5 -25.14 -7.28 -19.99
N ASP A 6 -25.78 -7.11 -18.83
CA ASP A 6 -26.23 -5.80 -18.36
C ASP A 6 -25.05 -4.83 -18.36
N GLN A 7 -25.20 -3.73 -19.10
CA GLN A 7 -24.17 -2.71 -19.22
C GLN A 7 -24.27 -1.81 -17.98
N LYS A 8 -23.36 -2.00 -17.02
CA LYS A 8 -23.30 -1.20 -15.79
C LYS A 8 -22.13 -0.23 -15.84
N SER A 9 -22.38 1.04 -15.54
CA SER A 9 -21.36 2.09 -15.44
C SER A 9 -21.23 2.54 -14.00
N LEU A 10 -20.00 2.53 -13.47
CA LEU A 10 -19.67 2.93 -12.10
C LEU A 10 -19.10 4.36 -12.10
N PHE A 11 -19.54 5.17 -11.15
CA PHE A 11 -19.17 6.58 -10.99
C PHE A 11 -18.78 6.88 -9.54
N LEU A 12 -17.94 7.90 -9.34
CA LEU A 12 -17.66 8.52 -8.04
C LEU A 12 -18.49 9.79 -7.89
N LEU A 13 -19.04 10.01 -6.69
CA LEU A 13 -19.59 11.31 -6.31
C LEU A 13 -18.44 12.16 -5.75
N GLN A 14 -18.17 13.29 -6.39
CA GLN A 14 -17.10 14.22 -6.02
C GLN A 14 -17.68 15.59 -5.69
N ASN A 15 -16.97 16.34 -4.85
CA ASN A 15 -17.32 17.70 -4.46
C ASN A 15 -16.06 18.57 -4.53
N ASP A 16 -16.12 19.67 -5.28
CA ASP A 16 -15.01 20.62 -5.45
C ASP A 16 -15.07 21.81 -4.47
N GLY A 17 -15.96 21.73 -3.46
CA GLY A 17 -16.28 22.80 -2.52
C GLY A 17 -17.43 23.70 -2.98
N THR A 18 -17.77 23.71 -4.27
CA THR A 18 -18.85 24.55 -4.83
C THR A 18 -20.02 23.75 -5.38
N ARG A 19 -19.76 22.56 -5.92
CA ARG A 19 -20.80 21.69 -6.50
C ARG A 19 -20.44 20.22 -6.31
N SER A 20 -21.48 19.39 -6.30
CA SER A 20 -21.34 17.94 -6.38
C SER A 20 -21.51 17.45 -7.82
N TYR A 21 -20.67 16.52 -8.26
CA TYR A 21 -20.73 15.97 -9.62
C TYR A 21 -20.34 14.48 -9.63
N LEU A 22 -20.80 13.77 -10.66
CA LEU A 22 -20.42 12.39 -10.91
C LEU A 22 -19.22 12.37 -11.84
N SER A 23 -18.15 11.67 -11.45
CA SER A 23 -17.00 11.39 -12.31
C SER A 23 -16.92 9.90 -12.64
N PRO A 24 -16.42 9.49 -13.82
CA PRO A 24 -16.22 8.07 -14.11
C PRO A 24 -15.33 7.43 -13.06
N MET A 25 -15.74 6.29 -12.52
CA MET A 25 -14.93 5.61 -11.51
C MET A 25 -13.57 5.20 -12.14
N PRO A 26 -12.45 5.57 -11.50
CA PRO A 26 -11.11 5.19 -11.93
C PRO A 26 -10.95 3.68 -12.10
N LYS A 27 -10.05 3.27 -13.00
CA LYS A 27 -9.84 1.84 -13.30
C LYS A 27 -9.44 1.03 -12.06
N TYR A 28 -8.58 1.56 -11.20
CA TYR A 28 -8.13 0.86 -10.00
C TYR A 28 -9.30 0.50 -9.06
N LEU A 29 -10.26 1.41 -8.82
CA LEU A 29 -11.45 1.11 -8.03
C LEU A 29 -12.41 0.09 -8.67
N LYS A 30 -12.31 -0.11 -9.99
CA LYS A 30 -13.11 -1.11 -10.70
C LYS A 30 -12.48 -2.50 -10.69
N LEU A 31 -11.15 -2.55 -10.64
CA LEU A 31 -10.37 -3.79 -10.78
C LEU A 31 -10.15 -4.49 -9.45
N HIS A 32 -10.11 -3.74 -8.34
CA HIS A 32 -9.89 -4.29 -7.01
C HIS A 32 -11.18 -4.42 -6.21
N ALA A 33 -11.26 -5.46 -5.38
CA ALA A 33 -12.41 -5.68 -4.49
C ALA A 33 -12.56 -4.56 -3.45
N THR A 34 -11.44 -4.06 -2.92
CA THR A 34 -11.38 -2.96 -1.95
C THR A 34 -10.11 -2.11 -2.16
N GLU A 35 -10.05 -0.93 -1.54
CA GLU A 35 -8.81 -0.12 -1.50
C GLU A 35 -7.65 -0.90 -0.87
N PHE A 36 -7.93 -1.79 0.10
CA PHE A 36 -6.91 -2.63 0.71
C PHE A 36 -6.18 -3.53 -0.30
N ASN A 37 -6.92 -4.10 -1.27
CA ASN A 37 -6.33 -4.90 -2.35
C ASN A 37 -5.52 -4.04 -3.33
N TYR A 38 -6.02 -2.85 -3.65
CA TYR A 38 -5.29 -1.90 -4.50
C TYR A 38 -3.95 -1.50 -3.86
N LEU A 39 -3.98 -1.13 -2.57
CA LEU A 39 -2.77 -0.74 -1.83
C LEU A 39 -1.75 -1.87 -1.77
N PHE A 40 -2.22 -3.12 -1.57
CA PHE A 40 -1.37 -4.29 -1.65
C PHE A 40 -0.71 -4.44 -3.04
N GLU A 41 -1.48 -4.27 -4.12
CA GLU A 41 -0.96 -4.34 -5.49
C GLU A 41 0.16 -3.32 -5.72
N GLU A 42 -0.04 -2.08 -5.30
CA GLU A 42 0.96 -1.01 -5.49
C GLU A 42 2.24 -1.29 -4.70
N ILE A 43 2.14 -1.79 -3.47
CA ILE A 43 3.31 -2.21 -2.67
C ILE A 43 4.01 -3.39 -3.36
N HIS A 44 3.25 -4.36 -3.87
CA HIS A 44 3.77 -5.51 -4.57
C HIS A 44 4.52 -5.13 -5.86
N LYS A 45 3.97 -4.21 -6.68
CA LYS A 45 4.67 -3.66 -7.86
C LYS A 45 6.01 -3.03 -7.48
N CYS A 46 6.05 -2.19 -6.45
CA CYS A 46 7.29 -1.56 -5.97
C CYS A 46 8.36 -2.57 -5.52
N SER A 47 7.96 -3.77 -5.07
CA SER A 47 8.89 -4.84 -4.70
C SER A 47 9.45 -5.61 -5.90
N LEU A 48 8.75 -5.62 -7.03
CA LEU A 48 9.14 -6.38 -8.22
C LEU A 48 9.86 -5.55 -9.27
N GLU A 49 9.46 -4.29 -9.45
CA GLU A 49 9.99 -3.45 -10.52
C GLU A 49 11.51 -3.35 -10.45
N ASP A 50 12.14 -3.51 -11.62
CA ASP A 50 13.56 -3.24 -11.76
C ASP A 50 13.76 -1.74 -11.65
N THR A 51 14.77 -1.33 -10.89
CA THR A 51 15.09 0.09 -10.67
C THR A 51 15.44 0.84 -11.97
N GLU A 52 15.54 0.12 -13.10
CA GLU A 52 15.86 0.63 -14.43
C GLU A 52 14.62 1.05 -15.24
N THR A 53 13.43 0.47 -14.99
CA THR A 53 12.18 0.89 -15.66
C THR A 53 11.57 2.04 -14.88
N GLN A 54 12.05 3.24 -15.17
CA GLN A 54 11.79 4.54 -14.52
C GLN A 54 10.31 5.02 -14.45
N ASP A 55 9.35 4.19 -14.03
CA ASP A 55 8.00 4.69 -13.70
C ASP A 55 8.00 5.23 -12.26
N TYR A 56 8.67 6.37 -12.08
CA TYR A 56 8.88 7.07 -10.79
C TYR A 56 7.59 7.30 -9.99
N ASN A 57 6.43 7.22 -10.63
CA ASN A 57 5.13 7.47 -10.03
C ASN A 57 4.77 6.47 -8.92
N TYR A 58 5.13 5.19 -9.06
CA TYR A 58 4.81 4.16 -8.06
C TYR A 58 5.56 4.44 -6.74
N TYR A 59 6.86 4.71 -6.84
CA TYR A 59 7.72 5.01 -5.70
C TYR A 59 7.33 6.31 -4.99
N HIS A 60 6.92 7.35 -5.72
CA HIS A 60 6.47 8.61 -5.10
C HIS A 60 5.23 8.42 -4.22
N SER A 61 4.37 7.46 -4.54
CA SER A 61 3.16 7.16 -3.76
C SER A 61 3.37 6.12 -2.65
N LEU A 62 4.51 5.42 -2.63
CA LEU A 62 4.74 4.25 -1.80
C LEU A 62 4.59 4.53 -0.31
N GLY A 63 5.15 5.63 0.20
CA GLY A 63 5.07 5.94 1.65
C GLY A 63 3.63 6.10 2.14
N ASN A 64 2.79 6.77 1.35
CA ASN A 64 1.36 6.91 1.64
C ASN A 64 0.61 5.58 1.50
N ASN A 65 0.94 4.79 0.47
CA ASN A 65 0.33 3.49 0.27
C ASN A 65 0.66 2.52 1.42
N LEU A 66 1.94 2.44 1.82
CA LEU A 66 2.40 1.67 2.96
C LEU A 66 1.70 2.08 4.25
N ARG A 67 1.57 3.40 4.49
CA ARG A 67 0.90 3.90 5.68
C ARG A 67 -0.55 3.41 5.75
N LYS A 68 -1.35 3.70 4.72
CA LYS A 68 -2.77 3.30 4.67
C LYS A 68 -2.93 1.79 4.77
N PHE A 69 -2.11 1.04 4.05
CA PHE A 69 -2.16 -0.41 4.03
C PHE A 69 -1.87 -0.99 5.41
N LEU A 70 -0.76 -0.59 6.02
CA LEU A 70 -0.33 -1.09 7.31
C LEU A 70 -1.26 -0.62 8.43
N GLU A 71 -1.83 0.60 8.39
CA GLU A 71 -2.86 1.08 9.33
C GLU A 71 -4.07 0.13 9.33
N CYS A 72 -4.59 -0.20 8.14
CA CYS A 72 -5.68 -1.15 8.00
C CYS A 72 -5.27 -2.57 8.46
N TYR A 73 -4.14 -3.08 7.95
CA TYR A 73 -3.66 -4.43 8.22
C TYR A 73 -3.41 -4.67 9.71
N LEU A 74 -2.67 -3.77 10.37
CA LEU A 74 -2.34 -3.89 11.78
C LEU A 74 -3.55 -3.68 12.70
N TYR A 75 -4.54 -2.91 12.26
CA TYR A 75 -5.79 -2.78 12.99
C TYR A 75 -6.53 -4.12 13.09
N PHE A 76 -6.63 -4.85 11.98
CA PHE A 76 -7.25 -6.18 11.98
C PHE A 76 -6.36 -7.27 12.61
N LYS A 77 -5.04 -7.19 12.44
CA LYS A 77 -4.10 -8.16 13.04
C LYS A 77 -4.02 -8.01 14.56
N PHE A 78 -4.07 -6.77 15.06
CA PHE A 78 -4.05 -6.44 16.49
C PHE A 78 -5.26 -5.56 16.83
N PRO A 79 -6.44 -6.17 17.05
CA PRO A 79 -7.68 -5.45 17.37
C PRO A 79 -7.69 -4.98 18.84
N SER A 80 -6.71 -4.14 19.20
CA SER A 80 -6.57 -3.50 20.50
C SER A 80 -6.66 -1.97 20.36
N ASN A 81 -6.79 -1.28 21.50
CA ASN A 81 -6.74 0.18 21.59
C ASN A 81 -5.30 0.73 21.61
N ASP A 82 -4.30 -0.12 21.39
CA ASP A 82 -2.90 0.32 21.33
C ASP A 82 -2.70 1.31 20.20
N ASP A 83 -1.76 2.24 20.39
CA ASP A 83 -1.43 3.20 19.35
C ASP A 83 -0.73 2.53 18.15
N TRP A 84 -0.70 3.25 17.03
CA TRP A 84 -0.07 2.82 15.79
C TRP A 84 1.37 2.33 15.96
N LYS A 85 2.19 3.08 16.70
CA LYS A 85 3.62 2.80 16.86
C LYS A 85 3.83 1.53 17.69
N SER A 86 3.01 1.30 18.71
CA SER A 86 3.01 0.06 19.48
C SER A 86 2.67 -1.16 18.61
N LYS A 87 1.63 -1.07 17.77
CA LYS A 87 1.27 -2.16 16.83
C LYS A 87 2.36 -2.38 15.77
N PHE A 88 2.94 -1.30 15.26
CA PHE A 88 4.06 -1.35 14.31
C PHE A 88 5.27 -2.08 14.91
N ASN A 89 5.71 -1.70 16.10
CA ASN A 89 6.84 -2.33 16.78
C ASN A 89 6.57 -3.80 17.14
N ARG A 90 5.32 -4.14 17.47
CA ARG A 90 4.91 -5.53 17.69
C ARG A 90 4.97 -6.37 16.42
N PHE A 91 4.61 -5.80 15.27
CA PHE A 91 4.66 -6.49 13.99
C PHE A 91 6.09 -6.61 13.44
N PHE A 92 6.92 -5.60 13.66
CA PHE A 92 8.33 -5.56 13.30
C PHE A 92 9.21 -5.58 14.58
N PRO A 93 9.32 -6.73 15.29
CA PRO A 93 10.03 -6.80 16.57
C PRO A 93 11.55 -6.70 16.43
N GLU A 94 12.09 -7.02 15.25
CA GLU A 94 13.53 -7.03 15.00
C GLU A 94 14.08 -5.62 14.81
N GLU A 95 15.22 -5.31 15.41
CA GLU A 95 15.94 -4.06 15.15
C GLU A 95 16.78 -4.21 13.87
N LYS A 96 16.13 -3.88 12.74
CA LYS A 96 16.63 -4.03 11.37
C LYS A 96 16.58 -2.70 10.63
N ILE A 97 17.48 -2.50 9.67
CA ILE A 97 17.53 -1.28 8.83
C ILE A 97 16.23 -1.14 8.04
N GLU A 98 15.68 -2.25 7.55
CA GLU A 98 14.44 -2.31 6.78
C GLU A 98 13.24 -1.84 7.60
N LYS A 99 13.18 -2.19 8.90
CA LYS A 99 12.15 -1.65 9.82
C LYS A 99 12.26 -0.13 9.92
N ALA A 100 13.47 0.40 10.05
CA ALA A 100 13.69 1.85 10.11
C ALA A 100 13.30 2.53 8.78
N LEU A 101 13.57 1.92 7.63
CA LEU A 101 13.14 2.40 6.32
C LEU A 101 11.62 2.45 6.20
N VAL A 102 10.92 1.37 6.57
CA VAL A 102 9.45 1.34 6.57
C VAL A 102 8.89 2.40 7.51
N PHE A 103 9.42 2.50 8.74
CA PHE A 103 8.97 3.50 9.71
C PHE A 103 9.17 4.92 9.20
N ARG A 104 10.28 5.18 8.52
CA ARG A 104 10.56 6.47 7.91
C ARG A 104 9.56 6.78 6.79
N LEU A 105 9.34 5.86 5.85
CA LEU A 105 8.40 6.02 4.74
C LEU A 105 6.96 6.31 5.19
N VAL A 106 6.46 5.59 6.20
CA VAL A 106 5.07 5.77 6.65
C VAL A 106 4.85 7.06 7.44
N ASN A 107 5.89 7.59 8.07
CA ASN A 107 5.81 8.83 8.86
C ASN A 107 6.22 10.07 8.06
N GLU A 108 6.92 9.91 6.95
CA GLU A 108 7.33 11.01 6.08
C GLU A 108 6.13 11.79 5.51
N PHE A 109 4.96 11.18 5.35
CA PHE A 109 3.79 11.88 4.78
C PHE A 109 2.75 12.35 5.82
N SER A 110 2.89 12.00 7.09
CA SER A 110 1.85 12.29 8.10
C SER A 110 2.10 13.47 9.01
N HIS A 111 3.35 13.93 9.10
CA HIS A 111 3.70 15.11 9.89
C HIS A 111 4.51 16.06 9.04
N THR A 112 3.98 17.26 8.85
CA THR A 112 4.65 18.41 8.23
C THR A 112 5.77 18.98 9.12
N GLU A 113 6.25 18.25 10.13
CA GLU A 113 7.12 18.82 11.17
C GLU A 113 8.62 18.70 10.91
N ASP A 114 9.09 17.79 10.03
CA ASP A 114 10.53 17.65 9.72
C ASP A 114 10.82 17.68 8.22
N GLN A 115 10.57 18.83 7.57
CA GLN A 115 10.94 19.03 6.16
C GLN A 115 12.47 19.12 5.95
N PHE A 116 13.23 19.51 6.98
CA PHE A 116 14.67 19.76 6.86
C PHE A 116 15.51 18.48 6.70
N ASP A 117 15.24 17.43 7.45
CA ASP A 117 15.98 16.16 7.33
C ASP A 117 15.63 15.38 6.05
N ARG A 118 14.43 15.60 5.48
CA ARG A 118 14.02 15.00 4.19
C ARG A 118 14.83 15.49 3.01
N ALA A 119 15.08 16.81 2.97
CA ALA A 119 15.94 17.41 1.95
C ALA A 119 17.40 16.95 2.07
N ARG A 120 17.83 16.61 3.29
CA ARG A 120 19.21 16.23 3.58
C ARG A 120 19.53 14.80 3.14
N ASN A 121 18.60 13.85 3.32
CA ASN A 121 18.83 12.43 3.04
C ASN A 121 17.61 11.76 2.38
N PRO A 122 17.22 12.09 1.14
CA PRO A 122 16.05 11.47 0.50
C PRO A 122 16.18 9.94 0.47
N ILE A 123 15.09 9.22 0.72
CA ILE A 123 15.08 7.75 0.58
C ILE A 123 15.20 7.43 -0.90
N SER A 124 16.18 6.60 -1.25
CA SER A 124 16.42 6.18 -2.62
C SER A 124 15.42 5.11 -3.08
N ILE A 125 15.23 4.99 -4.40
CA ILE A 125 14.36 3.95 -4.98
C ILE A 125 14.76 2.52 -4.52
N PRO A 126 16.06 2.16 -4.47
CA PRO A 126 16.48 0.87 -3.92
C PRO A 126 16.03 0.67 -2.47
N GLU A 127 16.18 1.68 -1.61
CA GLU A 127 15.72 1.60 -0.21
C GLU A 127 14.20 1.47 -0.11
N MET A 128 13.45 2.14 -0.99
CA MET A 128 11.99 2.00 -1.09
C MET A 128 11.59 0.58 -1.51
N LYS A 129 12.30 -0.01 -2.48
CA LYS A 129 12.11 -1.41 -2.89
C LYS A 129 12.40 -2.37 -1.74
N THR A 130 13.53 -2.21 -1.06
CA THR A 130 13.87 -3.00 0.14
C THR A 130 12.78 -2.91 1.21
N ALA A 131 12.23 -1.72 1.45
CA ALA A 131 11.14 -1.55 2.41
C ALA A 131 9.85 -2.29 1.97
N ALA A 132 9.49 -2.22 0.69
CA ALA A 132 8.33 -2.93 0.15
C ALA A 132 8.50 -4.45 0.25
N GLU A 133 9.65 -4.98 -0.16
CA GLU A 133 10.00 -6.41 -0.05
C GLU A 133 9.93 -6.88 1.41
N TYR A 134 10.51 -6.12 2.33
CA TYR A 134 10.50 -6.45 3.76
C TYR A 134 9.09 -6.51 4.34
N VAL A 135 8.21 -5.57 3.98
CA VAL A 135 6.81 -5.57 4.41
C VAL A 135 6.07 -6.80 3.90
N LEU A 136 6.22 -7.13 2.62
CA LEU A 136 5.57 -8.30 2.00
C LEU A 136 6.06 -9.60 2.63
N GLN A 137 7.37 -9.73 2.86
CA GLN A 137 7.95 -10.87 3.54
C GLN A 137 7.37 -11.02 4.95
N LYS A 138 7.26 -9.93 5.72
CA LYS A 138 6.68 -9.98 7.07
C LYS A 138 5.20 -10.35 7.09
N ILE A 139 4.44 -9.98 6.07
CA ILE A 139 3.04 -10.40 5.92
C ILE A 139 2.99 -11.91 5.63
N ALA A 140 3.82 -12.39 4.70
CA ALA A 140 3.92 -13.81 4.37
C ALA A 140 4.33 -14.66 5.57
N ASP A 141 5.36 -14.25 6.31
CA ASP A 141 5.83 -14.94 7.52
C ASP A 141 4.77 -14.99 8.63
N ALA A 142 3.93 -13.95 8.73
CA ALA A 142 2.93 -13.81 9.78
C ALA A 142 1.60 -14.50 9.48
N ASP A 143 1.25 -14.69 8.21
CA ASP A 143 0.01 -15.31 7.74
C ASP A 143 0.10 -15.66 6.24
N GLU A 144 0.74 -16.78 5.92
CA GLU A 144 0.89 -17.25 4.54
C GLU A 144 -0.46 -17.44 3.81
N PRO A 145 -1.50 -18.06 4.39
CA PRO A 145 -2.81 -18.17 3.73
C PRO A 145 -3.42 -16.82 3.35
N GLN A 146 -3.32 -15.81 4.22
CA GLN A 146 -3.78 -14.46 3.92
C GLN A 146 -2.93 -13.81 2.83
N TYR A 147 -1.60 -13.94 2.89
CA TYR A 147 -0.70 -13.41 1.87
C TYR A 147 -1.00 -14.01 0.49
N ASN A 148 -1.21 -15.33 0.41
CA ASN A 148 -1.58 -16.01 -0.82
C ASN A 148 -2.94 -15.53 -1.36
N SER A 149 -3.90 -15.25 -0.47
CA SER A 149 -5.19 -14.67 -0.86
C SER A 149 -5.04 -13.24 -1.40
N LEU A 150 -4.11 -12.45 -0.85
CA LEU A 150 -3.77 -11.12 -1.33
C LEU A 150 -3.15 -11.18 -2.73
N LEU A 151 -2.19 -12.08 -2.97
CA LEU A 151 -1.61 -12.32 -4.30
C LEU A 151 -2.67 -12.69 -5.33
N GLN A 152 -3.57 -13.63 -4.98
CA GLN A 152 -4.68 -14.02 -5.86
C GLN A 152 -5.60 -12.84 -6.17
N SER A 153 -5.84 -11.95 -5.19
CA SER A 153 -6.71 -10.78 -5.38
C SER A 153 -6.19 -9.76 -6.39
N ILE A 154 -4.89 -9.80 -6.70
CA ILE A 154 -4.22 -8.95 -7.69
C ILE A 154 -3.82 -9.75 -8.95
N GLY A 155 -4.31 -10.98 -9.10
CA GLY A 155 -4.05 -11.84 -10.26
C GLY A 155 -2.66 -12.49 -10.29
N VAL A 156 -1.92 -12.45 -9.18
CA VAL A 156 -0.61 -13.12 -9.04
C VAL A 156 -0.82 -14.53 -8.48
N LYS A 157 -0.13 -15.51 -9.07
CA LYS A 157 -0.15 -16.90 -8.57
C LYS A 157 0.79 -17.02 -7.37
N PRO A 158 0.33 -17.54 -6.22
CA PRO A 158 1.22 -17.92 -5.12
C PRO A 158 2.31 -18.89 -5.58
N ALA A 159 3.49 -18.81 -4.97
CA ALA A 159 4.49 -19.85 -5.11
C ALA A 159 3.93 -21.17 -4.57
N ALA A 160 4.17 -22.27 -5.31
CA ALA A 160 3.68 -23.60 -4.98
C ALA A 160 4.48 -24.27 -3.86
#